data_AF-A0ABD7PU08-F1
#
_entry.id   AF-A0ABD7PU08-F1
#
_cell.length_a   1.000
_cell.length_b   1.000
_cell.length_c   1.000
_cell.angle_alpha   90.00
_cell.angle_beta   90.00
_cell.angle_gamma   90.00
#
_symmetry.space_group_name_H-M   'P 1'
#
loop_
_entity.id
_entity.type
_entity.pdbx_description
1 polymer ?
#
loop_
_entity_poly.entity_id
_entity_poly.type
_entity_poly.pdbx_seq_one_letter_code
_entity_poly.pdbx_strand_id
1 'polypeptide(L)'
;MEAISSDTQSAAAADGGLNVLTPEAWKGLLSPYSHIVLVANSEAVDFGRLRSELPGTALYVFFNNVYKVLHEPFAGHAVLIARSGVMGANIVHRREVVDVLRFFAGDDFLGVINIRVSPEENFSDESGFKGARTRHLDLTEMLGDLYPTDKIATSGFAMALWLAELQLPGKILLAGFSAKRSEKWKVFDVHDWTFEQIFLRLFARMGTISMMGGVDVSPYAAIARRFPQVPPIEIAMTAAEVLSERLHNANGQIDRLMSVTKSIRAIEGFFRRFKPKTRKQRFLEKSKE
;
A
#
# COMPACT_ATOMS: atom_id res chain seq x y z
N MET A 1 24.56 -17.46 47.90
CA MET A 1 23.70 -17.76 46.74
C MET A 1 22.79 -16.56 46.56
N GLU A 2 23.26 -15.62 45.76
CA GLU A 2 22.62 -14.33 45.52
C GLU A 2 21.46 -14.47 44.54
N ALA A 3 20.40 -13.73 44.82
CA ALA A 3 19.24 -13.57 43.97
C ALA A 3 19.56 -12.61 42.82
N ILE A 4 19.40 -13.07 41.59
CA ILE A 4 19.41 -12.20 40.40
C ILE A 4 17.96 -11.82 40.12
N SER A 5 17.61 -10.60 40.52
CA SER A 5 16.38 -9.92 40.11
C SER A 5 16.53 -9.53 38.64
N SER A 6 15.75 -10.15 37.75
CA SER A 6 15.70 -9.76 36.33
C SER A 6 14.73 -8.60 36.18
N ASP A 7 15.23 -7.39 36.41
CA ASP A 7 14.60 -6.16 35.95
C ASP A 7 14.41 -6.24 34.44
N THR A 8 13.15 -6.22 34.01
CA THR A 8 12.78 -6.09 32.60
C THR A 8 12.92 -4.62 32.22
N GLN A 9 14.17 -4.17 32.04
CA GLN A 9 14.45 -2.85 31.49
C GLN A 9 14.07 -2.83 30.01
N SER A 10 13.11 -1.95 29.72
CA SER A 10 12.86 -1.29 28.44
C SER A 10 14.10 -1.24 27.55
N ALA A 11 14.03 -1.93 26.42
CA ALA A 11 14.91 -1.68 25.28
C ALA A 11 14.47 -0.39 24.58
N ALA A 12 14.71 0.76 25.22
CA ALA A 12 14.81 2.03 24.54
C ALA A 12 16.21 2.09 23.92
N ALA A 13 16.32 1.78 22.63
CA ALA A 13 17.53 2.10 21.86
C ALA A 13 17.57 3.60 21.56
N ALA A 14 18.78 4.15 21.59
CA ALA A 14 19.14 5.55 21.73
C ALA A 14 18.97 6.41 20.45
N ASP A 15 18.85 7.72 20.68
CA ASP A 15 19.17 8.87 19.81
C ASP A 15 18.87 8.75 18.30
N GLY A 16 17.64 9.10 17.91
CA GLY A 16 17.29 9.31 16.50
C GLY A 16 15.91 9.90 16.20
N GLY A 17 15.11 10.28 17.20
CA GLY A 17 13.75 10.82 16.97
C GLY A 17 12.75 9.85 16.32
N LEU A 18 13.11 8.57 16.19
CA LEU A 18 12.27 7.51 15.65
C LEU A 18 11.59 6.73 16.78
N ASN A 19 10.30 6.49 16.64
CA ASN A 19 9.48 5.73 17.58
C ASN A 19 9.14 4.36 16.97
N VAL A 20 10.05 3.40 17.10
CA VAL A 20 9.91 2.04 16.58
C VAL A 20 9.36 1.13 17.68
N LEU A 21 8.33 0.35 17.36
CA LEU A 21 7.79 -0.68 18.26
C LEU A 21 8.34 -2.06 17.90
N THR A 22 8.43 -2.94 18.91
CA THR A 22 8.68 -4.37 18.67
C THR A 22 7.47 -5.03 17.99
N PRO A 23 7.64 -6.18 17.33
CA PRO A 23 6.53 -6.94 16.73
C PRO A 23 5.40 -7.25 17.74
N GLU A 24 5.75 -7.60 18.99
CA GLU A 24 4.79 -7.91 20.05
C GLU A 24 4.02 -6.67 20.49
N ALA A 25 4.67 -5.51 20.55
CA ALA A 25 4.03 -4.24 20.85
C ALA A 25 3.08 -3.80 19.73
N TRP A 26 3.46 -4.02 18.46
CA TRP A 26 2.55 -3.84 17.32
C TRP A 26 1.35 -4.77 17.40
N LYS A 27 1.59 -6.05 17.68
CA LYS A 27 0.53 -7.04 17.86
C LYS A 27 -0.41 -6.64 18.99
N GLY A 28 0.11 -6.24 20.15
CA GLY A 28 -0.67 -5.77 21.28
C GLY A 28 -1.49 -4.52 20.97
N LEU A 29 -0.92 -3.57 20.23
CA LEU A 29 -1.62 -2.34 19.82
C LEU A 29 -2.81 -2.62 18.88
N LEU A 30 -2.66 -3.60 17.98
CA LEU A 30 -3.64 -3.89 16.93
C LEU A 30 -4.64 -4.99 17.28
N SER A 31 -4.32 -5.86 18.24
CA SER A 31 -5.18 -6.98 18.65
C SER A 31 -6.57 -6.60 19.19
N PRO A 32 -6.79 -5.43 19.83
CA PRO A 32 -8.12 -5.04 20.29
C PRO A 32 -9.15 -4.84 19.16
N TYR A 33 -8.69 -4.61 17.92
CA TYR A 33 -9.59 -4.33 16.80
C TYR A 33 -10.08 -5.63 16.15
N SER A 34 -11.40 -5.77 16.11
CA SER A 34 -12.06 -6.92 15.48
C SER A 34 -11.77 -7.03 13.97
N HIS A 35 -11.57 -5.89 13.32
CA HIS A 35 -11.35 -5.76 11.88
C HIS A 35 -10.31 -4.66 11.66
N ILE A 36 -9.33 -4.91 10.78
CA ILE A 36 -8.38 -3.91 10.29
C ILE A 36 -8.63 -3.73 8.80
N VAL A 37 -9.14 -2.55 8.45
CA VAL A 37 -9.62 -2.23 7.10
C VAL A 37 -8.58 -1.36 6.41
N LEU A 38 -7.85 -1.94 5.47
CA LEU A 38 -6.99 -1.18 4.56
C LEU A 38 -7.87 -0.51 3.50
N VAL A 39 -7.86 0.82 3.49
CA VAL A 39 -8.66 1.62 2.57
C VAL A 39 -7.77 2.16 1.46
N ALA A 40 -7.89 1.60 0.25
CA ALA A 40 -7.13 2.07 -0.89
C ALA A 40 -7.57 3.50 -1.29
N ASN A 41 -6.63 4.29 -1.83
CA ASN A 41 -6.93 5.59 -2.42
C ASN A 41 -7.62 5.44 -3.79
N SER A 42 -8.83 4.88 -3.80
CA SER A 42 -9.58 4.49 -5.00
C SER A 42 -11.04 4.94 -4.91
N GLU A 43 -11.60 5.38 -6.04
CA GLU A 43 -13.04 5.70 -6.16
C GLU A 43 -13.93 4.45 -6.02
N ALA A 44 -13.33 3.25 -6.09
CA ALA A 44 -14.04 1.99 -5.90
C ALA A 44 -14.38 1.68 -4.42
N VAL A 45 -13.99 2.54 -3.47
CA VAL A 45 -14.30 2.35 -2.06
C VAL A 45 -15.72 2.84 -1.77
N ASP A 46 -16.59 1.95 -1.30
CA ASP A 46 -17.91 2.28 -0.78
C ASP A 46 -17.86 2.43 0.75
N PHE A 47 -17.69 3.68 1.22
CA PHE A 47 -17.63 3.97 2.66
C PHE A 47 -18.97 3.81 3.37
N GLY A 48 -20.08 4.11 2.70
CA GLY A 48 -21.41 3.95 3.29
C GLY A 48 -21.62 2.50 3.68
N ARG A 49 -21.30 1.59 2.75
CA ARG A 49 -21.33 0.16 2.99
C ARG A 49 -20.34 -0.28 4.09
N LEU A 50 -19.07 0.14 4.00
CA LEU A 50 -18.04 -0.19 5.00
C LEU A 50 -18.44 0.19 6.42
N ARG A 51 -19.10 1.33 6.62
CA ARG A 51 -19.55 1.76 7.95
C ARG A 51 -20.79 1.02 8.42
N SER A 52 -21.67 0.61 7.50
CA SER A 52 -22.89 -0.12 7.85
C SER A 52 -22.66 -1.60 8.18
N GLU A 53 -21.66 -2.24 7.54
CA GLU A 53 -21.43 -3.68 7.67
C GLU A 53 -20.41 -4.05 8.76
N LEU A 54 -19.59 -3.10 9.21
CA LEU A 54 -18.52 -3.36 10.16
C LEU A 54 -18.86 -2.86 11.57
N PRO A 55 -18.39 -3.57 12.63
CA PRO A 55 -18.62 -3.15 14.00
C PRO A 55 -17.84 -1.88 14.35
N GLY A 56 -18.29 -1.17 15.40
CA GLY A 56 -17.59 0.04 15.89
C GLY A 56 -16.14 -0.19 16.33
N THR A 57 -15.76 -1.45 16.61
CA THR A 57 -14.40 -1.89 16.94
C THR A 57 -13.49 -2.11 15.71
N ALA A 58 -13.88 -1.63 14.53
CA ALA A 58 -13.06 -1.71 13.32
C ALA A 58 -12.05 -0.55 13.27
N LEU A 59 -10.79 -0.87 12.97
CA LEU A 59 -9.74 0.11 12.70
C LEU A 59 -9.61 0.35 11.19
N TYR A 60 -9.72 1.61 10.78
CA TYR A 60 -9.57 2.02 9.39
C TYR A 60 -8.17 2.57 9.13
N VAL A 61 -7.48 1.96 8.18
CA VAL A 61 -6.11 2.28 7.79
C VAL A 61 -6.15 3.07 6.48
N PHE A 62 -5.82 4.36 6.58
CA PHE A 62 -5.78 5.29 5.45
C PHE A 62 -4.35 5.55 5.00
N PHE A 63 -4.17 6.06 3.78
CA PHE A 63 -2.85 6.39 3.23
C PHE A 63 -2.76 7.89 2.88
N ASN A 64 -1.54 8.40 2.68
CA ASN A 64 -1.17 9.80 2.34
C ASN A 64 -2.20 10.65 1.56
N ASN A 65 -2.96 10.09 0.61
CA ASN A 65 -3.92 10.84 -0.22
C ASN A 65 -5.37 10.67 0.28
N VAL A 66 -5.58 10.78 1.59
CA VAL A 66 -6.88 10.52 2.23
C VAL A 66 -8.04 11.36 1.66
N TYR A 67 -7.76 12.57 1.17
CA TYR A 67 -8.75 13.45 0.54
C TYR A 67 -9.35 12.88 -0.77
N LYS A 68 -8.79 11.79 -1.32
CA LYS A 68 -9.38 11.08 -2.47
C LYS A 68 -10.55 10.18 -2.07
N VAL A 69 -10.65 9.87 -0.79
CA VAL A 69 -11.59 8.87 -0.24
C VAL A 69 -12.46 9.45 0.86
N LEU A 70 -11.96 10.46 1.59
CA LEU A 70 -12.72 11.21 2.58
C LEU A 70 -13.03 12.62 2.07
N HIS A 71 -14.30 13.01 2.18
CA HIS A 71 -14.78 14.36 1.90
C HIS A 71 -15.07 15.16 3.17
N GLU A 72 -15.17 14.48 4.30
CA GLU A 72 -15.46 15.03 5.63
C GLU A 72 -14.56 14.35 6.67
N PRO A 73 -14.40 14.93 7.88
CA PRO A 73 -13.66 14.28 8.96
C PRO A 73 -14.22 12.88 9.28
N PHE A 74 -13.32 11.92 9.42
CA PHE A 74 -13.66 10.54 9.73
C PHE A 74 -13.96 10.38 11.22
N ALA A 75 -15.10 9.74 11.52
CA ALA A 75 -15.49 9.39 12.87
C ALA A 75 -15.34 7.87 13.08
N GLY A 76 -14.46 7.47 14.00
CA GLY A 76 -14.16 6.10 14.38
C GLY A 76 -12.66 5.83 14.49
N HIS A 77 -12.28 4.60 14.83
CA HIS A 77 -10.88 4.23 14.97
C HIS A 77 -10.15 4.33 13.64
N ALA A 78 -9.12 5.16 13.59
CA ALA A 78 -8.37 5.40 12.37
C ALA A 78 -6.86 5.49 12.62
N VAL A 79 -6.10 5.10 11.60
CA VAL A 79 -4.65 5.30 11.55
C VAL A 79 -4.24 5.74 10.16
N LEU A 80 -3.29 6.68 10.09
CA LEU A 80 -2.76 7.17 8.82
C LEU A 80 -1.39 6.55 8.54
N ILE A 81 -1.27 5.91 7.38
CA ILE A 81 -0.01 5.40 6.86
C ILE A 81 0.65 6.47 5.99
N ALA A 82 1.77 6.98 6.48
CA ALA A 82 2.59 7.93 5.78
C ALA A 82 3.82 7.25 5.20
N ARG A 83 3.79 6.88 3.92
CA ARG A 83 4.98 6.33 3.26
C ARG A 83 6.05 7.39 3.03
N SER A 84 7.27 7.04 3.43
CA SER A 84 8.51 7.73 3.15
C SER A 84 8.90 7.71 1.68
N GLY A 85 9.69 8.70 1.30
CA GLY A 85 10.48 8.69 0.08
C GLY A 85 11.91 9.11 0.42
N VAL A 86 12.72 9.37 -0.60
CA VAL A 86 14.10 9.85 -0.44
C VAL A 86 14.20 11.11 0.45
N MET A 87 13.17 11.97 0.44
CA MET A 87 13.12 13.22 1.22
C MET A 87 12.27 13.13 2.50
N GLY A 88 11.96 11.93 3.00
CA GLY A 88 10.98 11.76 4.09
C GLY A 88 9.56 11.48 3.59
N ALA A 89 8.61 11.37 4.53
CA ALA A 89 7.20 11.18 4.25
C ALA A 89 6.66 12.24 3.28
N ASN A 90 5.83 11.80 2.32
CA ASN A 90 5.29 12.69 1.28
C ASN A 90 4.55 13.90 1.85
N ILE A 91 3.70 13.65 2.85
CA ILE A 91 2.89 14.71 3.47
C ILE A 91 3.74 15.71 4.27
N VAL A 92 4.90 15.30 4.79
CA VAL A 92 5.81 16.17 5.54
C VAL A 92 6.55 17.12 4.61
N HIS A 93 7.28 16.60 3.61
CA HIS A 93 8.09 17.45 2.74
C HIS A 93 7.25 18.31 1.78
N ARG A 94 6.00 17.90 1.49
CA ARG A 94 5.04 18.73 0.74
C ARG A 94 4.31 19.75 1.61
N ARG A 95 4.48 19.69 2.94
CA ARG A 95 3.80 20.53 3.93
C ARG A 95 2.27 20.35 3.93
N GLU A 96 1.82 19.12 3.65
CA GLU A 96 0.41 18.73 3.58
C GLU A 96 -0.09 18.10 4.89
N VAL A 97 0.76 17.97 5.91
CA VAL A 97 0.41 17.29 7.19
C VAL A 97 -0.87 17.84 7.81
N VAL A 98 -0.98 19.16 7.97
CA VAL A 98 -2.17 19.79 8.59
C VAL A 98 -3.43 19.51 7.78
N ASP A 99 -3.33 19.60 6.45
CA ASP A 99 -4.46 19.35 5.54
C ASP A 99 -4.92 17.90 5.54
N VAL A 100 -4.00 16.96 5.77
CA VAL A 100 -4.31 15.52 5.87
C VAL A 100 -4.85 15.19 7.26
N LEU A 101 -4.27 15.73 8.32
CA LEU A 101 -4.68 15.46 9.70
C LEU A 101 -6.07 16.03 10.03
N ARG A 102 -6.55 17.07 9.34
CA ARG A 102 -7.91 17.60 9.55
C ARG A 102 -9.02 16.56 9.31
N PHE A 103 -8.74 15.48 8.59
CA PHE A 103 -9.67 14.39 8.35
C PHE A 103 -9.75 13.39 9.51
N PHE A 104 -8.88 13.51 10.50
CA PHE A 104 -8.81 12.62 11.66
C PHE A 104 -8.97 13.47 12.92
N ALA A 105 -10.21 13.62 13.36
CA ALA A 105 -10.54 14.36 14.57
C ALA A 105 -11.03 13.40 15.65
N GLY A 106 -10.58 13.61 16.89
CA GLY A 106 -11.03 12.85 18.07
C GLY A 106 -10.01 11.87 18.63
N ASP A 107 -10.34 11.32 19.80
CA ASP A 107 -9.45 10.48 20.60
C ASP A 107 -9.24 9.07 20.00
N ASP A 108 -10.09 8.69 19.04
CA ASP A 108 -10.02 7.40 18.33
C ASP A 108 -8.97 7.36 17.22
N PHE A 109 -8.28 8.47 16.94
CA PHE A 109 -7.18 8.49 15.99
C PHE A 109 -5.89 7.98 16.64
N LEU A 110 -5.40 6.82 16.17
CA LEU A 110 -4.20 6.16 16.71
C LEU A 110 -2.90 6.92 16.41
N GLY A 111 -2.95 7.83 15.45
CA GLY A 111 -1.83 8.61 14.97
C GLY A 111 -1.35 8.24 13.58
N VAL A 112 -0.10 8.58 13.30
CA VAL A 112 0.57 8.33 12.02
C VAL A 112 1.56 7.19 12.17
N ILE A 113 1.53 6.24 11.24
CA ILE A 113 2.59 5.26 11.06
C ILE A 113 3.40 5.68 9.82
N ASN A 114 4.60 6.21 10.06
CA ASN A 114 5.52 6.51 8.98
C ASN A 114 6.23 5.21 8.56
N ILE A 115 5.96 4.74 7.34
CA ILE A 115 6.54 3.50 6.81
C ILE A 115 7.66 3.78 5.81
N ARG A 116 8.64 2.88 5.75
CA ARG A 116 9.56 2.76 4.61
C ARG A 116 9.46 1.35 4.01
N VAL A 117 9.56 1.27 2.69
CA VAL A 117 9.44 0.01 1.93
C VAL A 117 10.64 -0.25 1.01
N SER A 118 11.61 0.67 0.94
CA SER A 118 12.90 0.40 0.30
C SER A 118 14.04 1.13 1.03
N PRO A 119 15.30 0.67 0.87
CA PRO A 119 16.45 1.24 1.57
C PRO A 119 16.71 2.71 1.24
N GLU A 120 16.29 3.17 0.06
CA GLU A 120 16.46 4.55 -0.39
C GLU A 120 15.45 5.53 0.26
N GLU A 121 14.48 5.02 1.01
CA GLU A 121 13.47 5.83 1.69
C GLU A 121 13.93 6.22 3.11
N ASN A 122 13.84 7.52 3.40
CA ASN A 122 14.20 8.06 4.70
C ASN A 122 12.96 8.33 5.53
N PHE A 123 12.99 8.04 6.83
CA PHE A 123 11.93 8.45 7.74
C PHE A 123 11.89 9.98 7.90
N SER A 124 10.71 10.49 8.22
CA SER A 124 10.58 11.85 8.74
C SER A 124 10.57 11.81 10.27
N ASP A 125 11.18 12.81 10.89
CA ASP A 125 11.11 13.00 12.34
C ASP A 125 9.66 13.16 12.82
N GLU A 126 9.38 12.74 14.04
CA GLU A 126 8.06 12.89 14.67
C GLU A 126 7.58 14.35 14.67
N SER A 127 8.49 15.31 14.88
CA SER A 127 8.19 16.76 14.85
C SER A 127 7.63 17.23 13.50
N GLY A 128 7.95 16.52 12.41
CA GLY A 128 7.42 16.75 11.07
C GLY A 128 5.90 16.56 10.98
N PHE A 129 5.33 15.72 11.85
CA PHE A 129 3.91 15.36 11.87
C PHE A 129 3.04 16.26 12.76
N LYS A 130 3.54 17.44 13.14
CA LYS A 130 2.77 18.53 13.75
C LYS A 130 2.00 18.13 15.02
N GLY A 131 2.63 17.32 15.86
CA GLY A 131 2.09 16.89 17.16
C GLY A 131 1.19 15.66 17.10
N ALA A 132 0.94 15.08 15.91
CA ALA A 132 0.32 13.77 15.83
C ALA A 132 1.26 12.70 16.40
N ARG A 133 0.73 11.82 17.24
CA ARG A 133 1.46 10.63 17.71
C ARG A 133 2.00 9.88 16.51
N THR A 134 3.32 9.73 16.43
CA THR A 134 3.96 9.09 15.29
C THR A 134 4.72 7.85 15.71
N ARG A 135 4.63 6.80 14.89
CA ARG A 135 5.44 5.59 15.01
C ARG A 135 6.09 5.29 13.67
N HIS A 136 7.23 4.61 13.71
CA HIS A 136 8.01 4.26 12.54
C HIS A 136 8.00 2.76 12.35
N LEU A 137 7.77 2.34 11.11
CA LEU A 137 7.70 0.93 10.73
C LEU A 137 8.53 0.70 9.48
N ASP A 138 9.56 -0.12 9.62
CA ASP A 138 10.42 -0.52 8.52
C ASP A 138 9.94 -1.84 7.93
N LEU A 139 9.59 -1.83 6.65
CA LEU A 139 9.16 -2.99 5.89
C LEU A 139 10.18 -3.41 4.84
N THR A 140 11.37 -2.81 4.85
CA THR A 140 12.40 -3.02 3.81
C THR A 140 12.90 -4.45 3.79
N GLU A 141 13.21 -5.03 4.96
CA GLU A 141 13.71 -6.41 5.08
C GLU A 141 12.66 -7.43 4.60
N MET A 142 11.41 -7.29 5.06
CA MET A 142 10.28 -8.13 4.64
C MET A 142 10.08 -8.15 3.12
N LEU A 143 10.30 -7.01 2.46
CA LEU A 143 10.07 -6.87 1.02
C LEU A 143 11.29 -7.22 0.18
N GLY A 144 12.50 -7.18 0.74
CA GLY A 144 13.76 -7.30 0.00
C GLY A 144 13.89 -8.62 -0.76
N ASP A 145 13.57 -9.74 -0.11
CA ASP A 145 13.67 -11.07 -0.72
C ASP A 145 12.43 -11.46 -1.55
N LEU A 146 11.31 -10.77 -1.33
CA LEU A 146 10.03 -11.13 -1.91
C LEU A 146 9.73 -10.36 -3.21
N TYR A 147 10.07 -9.08 -3.26
CA TYR A 147 9.56 -8.16 -4.28
C TYR A 147 10.50 -8.07 -5.50
N PRO A 148 9.99 -7.85 -6.72
CA PRO A 148 10.84 -7.73 -7.92
C PRO A 148 11.93 -6.68 -7.80
N THR A 149 13.17 -7.03 -8.19
CA THR A 149 14.41 -6.30 -7.90
C THR A 149 14.48 -4.87 -8.43
N ASP A 150 13.72 -4.52 -9.47
CA ASP A 150 13.68 -3.19 -10.10
C ASP A 150 12.39 -2.39 -9.78
N LYS A 151 11.56 -2.92 -8.89
CA LYS A 151 10.27 -2.34 -8.51
C LYS A 151 10.22 -2.08 -7.01
N ILE A 152 9.33 -1.19 -6.60
CA ILE A 152 9.07 -0.91 -5.19
C ILE A 152 7.61 -1.24 -4.88
N ALA A 153 7.35 -1.84 -3.72
CA ALA A 153 6.00 -2.14 -3.25
C ALA A 153 5.14 -0.89 -3.13
N THR A 154 3.83 -1.00 -3.35
CA THR A 154 2.85 0.00 -2.91
C THR A 154 2.67 -0.08 -1.39
N SER A 155 2.31 1.04 -0.76
CA SER A 155 2.04 1.06 0.69
C SER A 155 0.89 0.13 1.08
N GLY A 156 -0.12 0.02 0.21
CA GLY A 156 -1.26 -0.86 0.46
C GLY A 156 -0.86 -2.33 0.49
N PHE A 157 -0.06 -2.78 -0.49
CA PHE A 157 0.45 -4.14 -0.53
C PHE A 157 1.36 -4.44 0.67
N ALA A 158 2.34 -3.57 0.93
CA ALA A 158 3.28 -3.74 2.05
C ALA A 158 2.57 -3.85 3.40
N MET A 159 1.56 -3.01 3.64
CA MET A 159 0.76 -3.07 4.88
C MET A 159 -0.10 -4.33 4.95
N ALA A 160 -0.69 -4.79 3.83
CA ALA A 160 -1.47 -6.01 3.81
C ALA A 160 -0.63 -7.25 4.15
N LEU A 161 0.59 -7.32 3.59
CA LEU A 161 1.55 -8.37 3.90
C LEU A 161 1.96 -8.33 5.37
N TRP A 162 2.41 -7.16 5.85
CA TRP A 162 2.85 -7.01 7.24
C TRP A 162 1.75 -7.35 8.25
N LEU A 163 0.52 -6.86 8.04
CA LEU A 163 -0.61 -7.18 8.92
C LEU A 163 -0.92 -8.68 8.94
N ALA A 164 -0.82 -9.35 7.79
CA ALA A 164 -1.04 -10.79 7.69
C ALA A 164 0.03 -11.59 8.47
N GLU A 165 1.28 -11.14 8.45
CA GLU A 165 2.37 -11.79 9.20
C GLU A 165 2.30 -11.59 10.72
N LEU A 166 1.67 -10.51 11.20
CA LEU A 166 1.46 -10.30 12.64
C LEU A 166 0.53 -11.34 13.30
N GLN A 167 -0.23 -12.10 12.50
CA GLN A 167 -1.17 -13.12 12.97
C GLN A 167 -2.11 -12.57 14.05
N LEU A 168 -2.79 -11.47 13.71
CA LEU A 168 -3.74 -10.80 14.59
C LEU A 168 -5.02 -11.64 14.76
N PRO A 169 -5.70 -11.55 15.91
CA PRO A 169 -6.97 -12.24 16.12
C PRO A 169 -8.11 -11.65 15.26
N GLY A 170 -8.01 -10.36 14.92
CA GLY A 170 -8.98 -9.66 14.07
C GLY A 170 -8.82 -9.96 12.58
N LYS A 171 -9.86 -9.68 11.80
CA LYS A 171 -9.86 -9.88 10.34
C LYS A 171 -9.18 -8.73 9.61
N ILE A 172 -8.40 -9.02 8.59
CA ILE A 172 -7.82 -8.00 7.70
C ILE A 172 -8.70 -7.88 6.46
N LEU A 173 -9.19 -6.67 6.18
CA LEU A 173 -10.05 -6.38 5.03
C LEU A 173 -9.41 -5.37 4.09
N LEU A 174 -9.46 -5.66 2.80
CA LEU A 174 -9.03 -4.76 1.75
C LEU A 174 -10.24 -4.10 1.08
N ALA A 175 -10.34 -2.79 1.19
CA ALA A 175 -11.38 -1.99 0.54
C ALA A 175 -10.80 -1.16 -0.60
N GLY A 176 -11.35 -1.31 -1.81
CA GLY A 176 -10.91 -0.55 -3.00
C GLY A 176 -9.60 -1.02 -3.63
N PHE A 177 -9.04 -2.16 -3.21
CA PHE A 177 -7.85 -2.81 -3.76
C PHE A 177 -8.12 -3.52 -5.11
N SER A 178 -8.90 -2.88 -5.98
CA SER A 178 -9.22 -3.48 -7.28
C SER A 178 -8.03 -3.41 -8.23
N ALA A 179 -7.84 -4.44 -9.06
CA ALA A 179 -6.93 -4.40 -10.21
C ALA A 179 -7.38 -3.42 -11.33
N LYS A 180 -8.51 -2.71 -11.15
CA LYS A 180 -9.02 -1.73 -12.12
C LYS A 180 -8.29 -0.41 -11.94
N ARG A 181 -7.74 0.09 -13.04
CA ARG A 181 -7.03 1.37 -13.08
C ARG A 181 -8.04 2.52 -12.97
N SER A 182 -7.76 3.49 -12.11
CA SER A 182 -8.50 4.76 -12.12
C SER A 182 -8.04 5.61 -13.31
N GLU A 183 -8.97 6.05 -14.15
CA GLU A 183 -8.69 6.90 -15.32
C GLU A 183 -8.12 8.27 -14.93
N LYS A 184 -8.44 8.77 -13.73
CA LYS A 184 -8.07 10.12 -13.27
C LYS A 184 -6.66 10.27 -12.71
N TRP A 185 -5.96 9.19 -12.35
CA TRP A 185 -4.71 9.29 -11.57
C TRP A 185 -3.49 8.77 -12.33
N LYS A 186 -2.42 9.55 -12.29
CA LYS A 186 -1.15 9.26 -12.97
C LYS A 186 -0.55 7.94 -12.48
N VAL A 187 -0.31 7.02 -13.41
CA VAL A 187 0.36 5.75 -13.17
C VAL A 187 1.87 5.99 -13.06
N PHE A 188 2.49 5.45 -12.03
CA PHE A 188 3.94 5.36 -11.91
C PHE A 188 4.35 3.91 -12.16
N ASP A 189 5.18 3.65 -13.17
CA ASP A 189 5.74 2.34 -13.52
C ASP A 189 6.84 1.87 -12.53
N VAL A 190 6.75 2.34 -11.29
CA VAL A 190 7.70 2.03 -10.21
C VAL A 190 7.23 0.80 -9.44
N HIS A 191 5.95 0.40 -9.59
CA HIS A 191 5.33 -0.70 -8.86
C HIS A 191 4.96 -1.84 -9.81
N ASP A 192 5.03 -3.08 -9.34
CA ASP A 192 4.47 -4.23 -10.05
C ASP A 192 3.07 -4.56 -9.50
N TRP A 193 2.05 -3.86 -10.01
CA TRP A 193 0.67 -4.09 -9.60
C TRP A 193 0.18 -5.50 -9.94
N THR A 194 0.75 -6.16 -10.94
CA THR A 194 0.34 -7.53 -11.30
C THR A 194 0.81 -8.49 -10.22
N PHE A 195 2.08 -8.40 -9.83
CA PHE A 195 2.64 -9.17 -8.72
C PHE A 195 1.82 -8.97 -7.44
N GLU A 196 1.58 -7.70 -7.05
CA GLU A 196 0.80 -7.39 -5.85
C GLU A 196 -0.61 -7.99 -5.91
N GLN A 197 -1.31 -7.87 -7.03
CA GLN A 197 -2.66 -8.40 -7.17
C GLN A 197 -2.72 -9.93 -7.16
N ILE A 198 -1.72 -10.62 -7.72
CA ILE A 198 -1.60 -12.07 -7.61
C ILE A 198 -1.48 -12.45 -6.13
N PHE A 199 -0.57 -11.79 -5.42
CA PHE A 199 -0.26 -12.09 -4.03
C PHE A 199 -1.46 -11.83 -3.11
N LEU A 200 -2.13 -10.69 -3.23
CA LEU A 200 -3.34 -10.36 -2.45
C LEU A 200 -4.49 -11.36 -2.72
N ARG A 201 -4.66 -11.80 -3.97
CA ARG A 201 -5.68 -12.83 -4.30
C ARG A 201 -5.35 -14.20 -3.71
N LEU A 202 -4.07 -14.56 -3.61
CA LEU A 202 -3.64 -15.79 -2.93
C LEU A 202 -3.94 -15.70 -1.43
N PHE A 203 -3.58 -14.59 -0.78
CA PHE A 203 -3.89 -14.35 0.64
C PHE A 203 -5.40 -14.40 0.91
N ALA A 204 -6.20 -13.84 0.01
CA ALA A 204 -7.64 -13.86 0.14
C ALA A 204 -8.23 -15.28 -0.01
N ARG A 205 -7.65 -16.12 -0.88
CA ARG A 205 -8.05 -17.53 -1.03
C ARG A 205 -7.63 -18.40 0.16
N MET A 206 -6.51 -18.08 0.80
CA MET A 206 -6.06 -18.74 2.03
C MET A 206 -6.85 -18.29 3.28
N GLY A 207 -7.72 -17.28 3.14
CA GLY A 207 -8.49 -16.72 4.25
C GLY A 207 -7.68 -15.81 5.19
N THR A 208 -6.42 -15.52 4.86
CA THR A 208 -5.54 -14.64 5.63
C THR A 208 -6.01 -13.18 5.58
N ILE A 209 -6.57 -12.77 4.44
CA ILE A 209 -7.22 -11.47 4.26
C ILE A 209 -8.59 -11.66 3.61
N SER A 210 -9.45 -10.65 3.67
CA SER A 210 -10.71 -10.60 2.94
C SER A 210 -10.72 -9.40 2.00
N MET A 211 -11.23 -9.57 0.78
CA MET A 211 -11.45 -8.44 -0.13
C MET A 211 -12.91 -8.01 -0.07
N MET A 212 -13.17 -6.71 0.09
CA MET A 212 -14.52 -6.16 -0.03
C MET A 212 -15.02 -6.36 -1.46
N GLY A 213 -16.18 -7.02 -1.60
CA GLY A 213 -16.69 -7.52 -2.89
C GLY A 213 -16.33 -8.98 -3.19
N GLY A 214 -15.52 -9.63 -2.35
CA GLY A 214 -15.14 -11.03 -2.48
C GLY A 214 -13.99 -11.28 -3.45
N VAL A 215 -13.56 -12.54 -3.53
CA VAL A 215 -12.68 -13.02 -4.58
C VAL A 215 -13.55 -13.74 -5.60
N ASP A 216 -13.59 -13.25 -6.85
CA ASP A 216 -14.32 -13.95 -7.90
C ASP A 216 -13.84 -15.41 -7.98
N VAL A 217 -14.80 -16.32 -8.15
CA VAL A 217 -14.50 -17.73 -8.42
C VAL A 217 -13.57 -17.77 -9.63
N SER A 218 -12.49 -18.55 -9.52
CA SER A 218 -11.54 -18.67 -10.63
C SER A 218 -12.31 -19.03 -11.90
N PRO A 219 -12.19 -18.25 -12.99
CA PRO A 219 -12.87 -18.58 -14.24
C PRO A 219 -12.41 -19.95 -14.78
N TYR A 220 -11.22 -20.39 -14.38
CA TYR A 220 -10.65 -21.70 -14.71
C TYR A 220 -11.23 -22.85 -13.88
N ALA A 221 -12.02 -22.59 -12.82
CA ALA A 221 -12.64 -23.64 -12.02
C ALA A 221 -13.63 -24.49 -12.86
N ALA A 222 -14.36 -23.86 -13.78
CA ALA A 222 -15.22 -24.59 -14.71
C ALA A 222 -14.41 -25.46 -15.68
N ILE A 223 -13.24 -24.99 -16.12
CA ILE A 223 -12.33 -25.72 -17.00
C ILE A 223 -11.75 -26.92 -16.26
N ALA A 224 -11.28 -26.75 -15.03
CA ALA A 224 -10.78 -27.84 -14.19
C ALA A 224 -11.85 -28.93 -13.93
N ARG A 225 -13.11 -28.53 -13.71
CA ARG A 225 -14.22 -29.50 -13.61
C ARG A 225 -14.50 -30.23 -14.93
N ARG A 226 -14.29 -29.57 -16.07
CA ARG A 226 -14.53 -30.16 -17.40
C ARG A 226 -13.43 -31.13 -17.82
N PHE A 227 -12.20 -30.88 -17.41
CA PHE A 227 -11.02 -31.68 -17.73
C PHE A 227 -10.33 -32.19 -16.44
N PRO A 228 -10.99 -33.05 -15.64
CA PRO A 228 -10.46 -33.51 -14.36
C PRO A 228 -9.16 -34.31 -14.48
N GLN A 229 -8.86 -34.86 -15.66
CA GLN A 229 -7.63 -35.58 -15.97
C GLN A 229 -6.42 -34.66 -16.21
N VAL A 230 -6.64 -33.37 -16.44
CA VAL A 230 -5.57 -32.40 -16.70
C VAL A 230 -5.16 -31.74 -15.38
N PRO A 231 -3.88 -31.79 -14.98
CA PRO A 231 -3.43 -31.14 -13.76
C PRO A 231 -3.74 -29.63 -13.73
N PRO A 232 -4.08 -29.03 -12.57
CA PRO A 232 -4.37 -27.60 -12.48
C PRO A 232 -3.22 -26.70 -12.97
N ILE A 233 -1.98 -27.14 -12.80
CA ILE A 233 -0.80 -26.40 -13.28
C ILE A 233 -0.75 -26.35 -14.81
N GLU A 234 -1.09 -27.44 -15.50
CA GLU A 234 -1.17 -27.48 -16.97
C GLU A 234 -2.27 -26.54 -17.49
N ILE A 235 -3.44 -26.55 -16.83
CA ILE A 235 -4.53 -25.60 -17.16
C ILE A 235 -4.06 -24.15 -17.00
N ALA A 236 -3.31 -23.85 -15.93
CA ALA A 236 -2.76 -22.51 -15.68
C ALA A 236 -1.70 -22.12 -16.72
N MET A 237 -0.82 -23.05 -17.11
CA MET A 237 0.22 -22.82 -18.12
C MET A 237 -0.39 -22.58 -19.50
N THR A 238 -1.32 -23.43 -19.95
CA THR A 238 -2.06 -23.21 -21.20
C THR A 238 -2.84 -21.89 -21.18
N ALA A 239 -3.44 -21.52 -20.05
CA ALA A 239 -4.09 -20.22 -19.92
C ALA A 239 -3.10 -19.05 -20.04
N ALA A 240 -1.91 -19.17 -19.45
CA ALA A 240 -0.85 -18.18 -19.54
C ALA A 240 -0.31 -18.04 -20.98
N GLU A 241 -0.15 -19.15 -21.71
CA GLU A 241 0.23 -19.15 -23.13
C GLU A 241 -0.78 -18.38 -23.99
N VAL A 242 -2.07 -18.71 -23.88
CA VAL A 242 -3.14 -18.02 -24.62
C VAL A 242 -3.23 -16.53 -24.24
N LEU A 243 -3.05 -16.20 -22.95
CA LEU A 243 -3.01 -14.80 -22.51
C LEU A 243 -1.80 -14.06 -23.08
N SER A 244 -0.63 -14.72 -23.14
CA SER A 244 0.60 -14.17 -23.73
C SER A 244 0.42 -13.86 -25.22
N GLU A 245 -0.15 -14.79 -25.99
CA GLU A 245 -0.47 -14.58 -27.40
C GLU A 245 -1.45 -13.41 -27.60
N ARG A 246 -2.50 -13.33 -26.77
CA ARG A 246 -3.44 -12.21 -26.83
C ARG A 246 -2.79 -10.87 -26.50
N LEU A 247 -1.90 -10.83 -25.50
CA LEU A 247 -1.14 -9.64 -25.15
C LEU A 247 -0.17 -9.24 -26.27
N HIS A 248 0.49 -10.21 -26.90
CA HIS A 248 1.35 -9.96 -28.06
C HIS A 248 0.56 -9.31 -29.21
N ASN A 249 -0.61 -9.87 -29.54
CA ASN A 249 -1.50 -9.29 -30.55
C ASN A 249 -2.01 -7.89 -30.16
N ALA A 250 -2.30 -7.65 -28.88
CA ALA A 250 -2.68 -6.34 -28.37
C ALA A 250 -1.54 -5.33 -28.48
N ASN A 251 -0.29 -5.73 -28.19
CA ASN A 251 0.89 -4.88 -28.34
C ASN A 251 1.05 -4.40 -29.79
N GLY A 252 0.80 -5.26 -30.79
CA GLY A 252 0.79 -4.83 -32.20
C GLY A 252 -0.25 -3.74 -32.50
N GLN A 253 -1.41 -3.77 -31.84
CA GLN A 253 -2.42 -2.71 -31.96
C GLN A 253 -1.99 -1.43 -31.22
N ILE A 254 -1.34 -1.56 -30.07
CA ILE A 254 -0.75 -0.43 -29.34
C ILE A 254 0.34 0.23 -30.20
N ASP A 255 1.22 -0.53 -30.84
CA ASP A 255 2.25 0.00 -31.74
C ASP A 255 1.64 0.78 -32.90
N ARG A 256 0.54 0.28 -33.46
CA ARG A 256 -0.22 1.00 -34.49
C ARG A 256 -0.80 2.31 -33.97
N LEU A 257 -1.42 2.31 -32.79
CA LEU A 257 -1.94 3.53 -32.14
C LEU A 257 -0.81 4.53 -31.83
N MET A 258 0.33 4.03 -31.38
CA MET A 258 1.52 4.83 -31.11
C MET A 258 2.05 5.46 -32.40
N SER A 259 2.09 4.72 -33.50
CA SER A 259 2.46 5.23 -34.81
C SER A 259 1.53 6.37 -35.26
N VAL A 260 0.21 6.19 -35.14
CA VAL A 260 -0.80 7.19 -35.52
C VAL A 260 -0.72 8.46 -34.64
N THR A 261 -0.39 8.32 -33.36
CA THR A 261 -0.35 9.44 -32.40
C THR A 261 1.03 10.13 -32.31
N LYS A 262 2.00 9.73 -33.13
CA LYS A 262 3.39 10.22 -33.06
C LYS A 262 3.50 11.75 -33.12
N SER A 263 2.76 12.38 -34.03
CA SER A 263 2.79 13.84 -34.23
C SER A 263 2.21 14.61 -33.04
N ILE A 264 1.13 14.12 -32.45
CA ILE A 264 0.50 14.72 -31.26
C ILE A 264 1.46 14.65 -30.07
N ARG A 265 2.13 13.52 -29.88
CA ARG A 265 3.10 13.32 -28.78
C ARG A 265 4.39 14.12 -28.96
N ALA A 266 4.81 14.40 -30.20
CA ALA A 266 5.94 15.29 -30.48
C ALA A 266 5.64 16.73 -30.01
N ILE A 267 4.42 17.23 -30.27
CA ILE A 267 3.97 18.54 -29.81
C ILE A 267 3.92 18.57 -28.28
N GLU A 268 3.32 17.57 -27.64
CA GLU A 268 3.28 17.46 -26.18
C GLU A 268 4.69 17.42 -25.55
N GLY A 269 5.61 16.65 -26.14
CA GLY A 269 6.99 16.55 -25.70
C GLY A 269 7.76 17.87 -25.77
N PHE A 270 7.49 18.69 -26.80
CA PHE A 270 8.04 20.04 -26.91
C PHE A 270 7.55 20.93 -25.77
N PHE A 271 6.24 20.98 -25.51
CA PHE A 271 5.68 21.76 -24.38
C PHE A 271 6.17 21.28 -23.02
N ARG A 272 6.40 19.97 -22.87
CA ARG A 272 6.89 19.39 -21.61
C ARG A 272 8.33 19.78 -21.29
N ARG A 273 9.17 20.09 -22.28
CA ARG A 273 10.55 20.60 -22.08
C ARG A 273 10.57 22.00 -21.44
N PHE A 274 9.49 22.75 -21.56
CA PHE A 274 9.35 24.06 -20.90
C PHE A 274 8.77 23.96 -19.47
N LYS A 275 8.43 22.76 -18.98
CA LYS A 275 7.96 22.63 -17.59
C LYS A 275 9.12 22.83 -16.61
N PRO A 276 8.96 23.69 -15.59
CA PRO A 276 9.99 23.91 -14.59
C PRO A 276 10.30 22.63 -13.80
N LYS A 277 11.59 22.42 -13.47
CA LYS A 277 12.06 21.26 -12.69
C LYS A 277 11.36 21.21 -11.32
N THR A 278 10.95 20.00 -10.92
CA THR A 278 10.30 19.76 -9.63
C THR A 278 11.29 19.82 -8.46
N ARG A 279 10.80 20.10 -7.24
CA ARG A 279 11.65 20.15 -6.02
C ARG A 279 12.44 18.85 -5.80
N LYS A 280 11.83 17.68 -6.04
CA LYS A 280 12.48 16.37 -5.95
C LYS A 280 13.64 16.22 -6.93
N GLN A 281 13.48 16.70 -8.17
CA GLN A 281 14.55 16.65 -9.16
C GLN A 281 15.74 17.53 -8.77
N ARG A 282 15.49 18.73 -8.23
CA ARG A 282 16.56 19.61 -7.74
C ARG A 282 17.31 19.02 -6.55
N PHE A 283 16.60 18.30 -5.67
CA PHE A 283 17.21 17.61 -4.54
C PHE A 283 18.14 16.48 -5.02
N LEU A 284 17.67 15.61 -5.92
CA LEU A 284 18.46 14.51 -6.46
C LEU A 284 19.68 14.97 -7.29
N GLU A 285 19.62 16.14 -7.93
CA GLU A 285 20.78 16.74 -8.63
C GLU A 285 21.83 17.23 -7.62
N LYS A 286 21.42 17.91 -6.54
CA LYS A 286 22.33 18.38 -5.47
C LYS A 286 22.96 17.26 -4.66
N SER A 287 22.32 16.10 -4.55
CA SER A 287 22.85 14.94 -3.82
C SER A 287 23.83 14.09 -4.65
N LYS A 288 24.08 14.45 -5.92
CA LYS A 288 25.05 13.79 -6.81
C LYS A 288 26.33 14.60 -7.05
N GLU A 289 26.38 15.83 -6.52
CA GLU A 289 27.58 16.69 -6.45
C GLU A 289 28.29 16.46 -5.11
#